data_AF-A0A7D5R8N7-F1
#
_entry.id   AF-A0A7D5R8N7-F1
#
_cell.length_a   1.000
_cell.length_b   1.000
_cell.length_c   1.000
_cell.angle_alpha   90.00
_cell.angle_beta   90.00
_cell.angle_gamma   90.00
#
_symmetry.space_group_name_H-M   'P 1'
#
loop_
_entity.id
_entity.type
_entity.pdbx_description
1 polymer ?
#
loop_
_entity_poly.entity_id
_entity_poly.type
_entity_poly.pdbx_seq_one_letter_code
_entity_poly.pdbx_strand_id
1 'polypeptide(L)'
;MKILILICLGIMFGANSAFAEQLDLFTDNQVYSPNRPLFVYGQALPHEDIVLRIFAPDDTIVTFTQVTSDDKGKFQMELFIWPDASTSFPYGTYTVEAISTQQNGASKKIDVKFSSSSETEQIPITRNISTLVFAPETAAINVPMKIFVQTTSDGLLIGGSPEKLLGTSHVHLPDGQVVNLSSSFKILHQGLYYAEYTPVQEGTHVFHVVTFSQGSISHGSSATLVQKQDIGGISKQILELNSVLGDTSKELANLKTEITGFGSSLDSASQNLDKSVSAISTSVDNMEAASLQLNSLLFPIVASIAIIVALQIAILARRR
;
A
#
# COMPACT_ATOMS: atom_id res chain seq x y z
N MET A 1 -78.28 14.83 -19.60
CA MET A 1 -78.17 15.82 -18.49
C MET A 1 -78.23 15.20 -17.08
N LYS A 2 -77.99 13.89 -16.89
CA LYS A 2 -77.87 13.26 -15.54
C LYS A 2 -76.52 12.57 -15.29
N ILE A 3 -75.74 12.32 -16.33
CA ILE A 3 -74.41 11.70 -16.23
C ILE A 3 -73.28 12.73 -16.07
N LEU A 4 -73.52 13.99 -16.44
CA LEU A 4 -72.52 15.05 -16.32
C LEU A 4 -72.44 15.68 -14.91
N ILE A 5 -73.46 15.48 -14.07
CA ILE A 5 -73.52 16.07 -12.72
C ILE A 5 -72.84 15.18 -11.67
N LEU A 6 -72.68 13.87 -11.91
CA LEU A 6 -72.06 12.98 -10.92
C LEU A 6 -70.53 12.89 -11.04
N ILE A 7 -69.97 13.20 -12.22
CA ILE A 7 -68.50 13.29 -12.41
C ILE A 7 -67.94 14.55 -11.71
N CYS A 8 -68.75 15.60 -11.52
CA CYS A 8 -68.36 16.77 -10.73
C CYS A 8 -68.46 16.57 -9.21
N LEU A 9 -69.06 15.48 -8.71
CA LEU A 9 -69.16 15.20 -7.27
C LEU A 9 -68.05 14.26 -6.75
N GLY A 10 -67.30 13.62 -7.65
CA GLY A 10 -66.22 12.67 -7.32
C GLY A 10 -64.83 13.28 -7.18
N ILE A 11 -64.65 14.59 -7.39
CA ILE A 11 -63.34 15.26 -7.39
C ILE A 11 -63.07 16.02 -6.06
N MET A 12 -63.93 15.87 -5.04
CA MET A 12 -63.80 16.58 -3.75
C MET A 12 -63.14 15.78 -2.62
N PHE A 13 -62.57 14.60 -2.87
CA PHE A 13 -61.80 13.85 -1.87
C PHE A 13 -60.41 13.54 -2.39
N GLY A 14 -59.50 14.49 -2.17
CA GLY A 14 -58.10 14.37 -2.55
C GLY A 14 -57.34 15.70 -2.50
N ALA A 15 -57.82 16.69 -1.76
CA ALA A 15 -56.92 17.74 -1.31
C ALA A 15 -55.99 17.08 -0.28
N ASN A 16 -54.84 16.59 -0.73
CA ASN A 16 -53.69 16.49 0.15
C ASN A 16 -53.48 17.91 0.67
N SER A 17 -53.88 18.16 1.91
CA SER A 17 -53.49 19.36 2.64
C SER A 17 -51.97 19.33 2.69
N ALA A 18 -51.33 19.97 1.71
CA ALA A 18 -49.96 20.41 1.85
C ALA A 18 -50.00 21.47 2.95
N PHE A 19 -49.93 21.04 4.22
CA PHE A 19 -49.63 21.94 5.32
C PHE A 19 -48.27 22.54 4.96
N ALA A 20 -48.25 23.85 4.68
CA ALA A 20 -46.99 24.57 4.64
C ALA A 20 -46.32 24.34 6.00
N GLU A 21 -45.06 23.89 6.00
CA GLU A 21 -44.28 23.82 7.22
C GLU A 21 -44.32 25.19 7.90
N GLN A 22 -44.87 25.26 9.10
CA GLN A 22 -44.96 26.49 9.89
C GLN A 22 -43.73 26.67 10.80
N LEU A 23 -42.86 25.66 10.85
CA LEU A 23 -41.64 25.70 11.65
C LEU A 23 -40.63 26.69 11.05
N ASP A 24 -40.37 27.77 11.78
CA ASP A 24 -39.28 28.71 11.54
C ASP A 24 -38.34 28.74 12.74
N LEU A 25 -37.06 29.03 12.48
CA LEU A 25 -36.01 29.12 13.50
C LEU A 25 -35.10 30.31 13.22
N PHE A 26 -34.88 31.12 14.25
CA PHE A 26 -33.97 32.26 14.25
C PHE A 26 -33.12 32.25 15.52
N THR A 27 -31.98 32.91 15.45
CA THR A 27 -31.09 33.19 16.57
C THR A 27 -30.98 34.70 16.78
N ASP A 28 -30.62 35.13 17.99
CA ASP A 28 -30.43 36.55 18.29
C ASP A 28 -29.21 37.15 17.60
N ASN A 29 -28.20 36.33 17.32
CA ASN A 29 -26.97 36.69 16.63
C ASN A 29 -26.50 35.56 15.72
N GLN A 30 -25.53 35.88 14.87
CA GLN A 30 -24.87 34.91 13.98
C GLN A 30 -23.47 34.53 14.46
N VAL A 31 -22.84 35.38 15.27
CA VAL A 31 -21.48 35.22 15.78
C VAL A 31 -21.49 35.44 17.28
N TYR A 32 -20.87 34.52 18.02
CA TYR A 32 -20.86 34.50 19.47
C TYR A 32 -19.43 34.38 20.00
N SER A 33 -19.13 35.15 21.05
CA SER A 33 -17.91 35.03 21.84
C SER A 33 -18.14 34.29 23.15
N PRO A 34 -17.08 33.88 23.87
CA PRO A 34 -17.23 33.23 25.17
C PRO A 34 -18.11 34.02 26.14
N ASN A 35 -18.86 33.29 26.97
CA ASN A 35 -19.82 33.77 27.96
C ASN A 35 -21.01 34.57 27.39
N ARG A 36 -21.23 34.54 26.07
CA ARG A 36 -22.46 35.08 25.46
C ARG A 36 -23.57 34.04 25.50
N PRO A 37 -24.81 34.42 25.84
CA PRO A 37 -25.97 33.54 25.67
C PRO A 37 -26.37 33.46 24.19
N LEU A 38 -26.79 32.27 23.76
CA LEU A 38 -27.48 32.00 22.49
C LEU A 38 -28.97 31.92 22.78
N PHE A 39 -29.73 32.88 22.24
CA PHE A 39 -31.18 32.84 22.26
C PHE A 39 -31.72 32.32 20.94
N VAL A 40 -32.68 31.42 21.03
CA VAL A 40 -33.39 30.89 19.87
C VAL A 40 -34.85 31.26 19.97
N TYR A 41 -35.45 31.58 18.83
CA TYR A 41 -36.88 31.91 18.74
C TYR A 41 -37.42 31.56 17.37
N GLY A 42 -38.74 31.41 17.29
CA GLY A 42 -39.37 31.00 16.04
C GLY A 42 -40.88 30.85 16.14
N GLN A 43 -41.41 30.22 15.10
CA GLN A 43 -42.83 29.95 14.92
C GLN A 43 -42.99 28.43 14.69
N ALA A 44 -44.04 27.85 15.24
CA ALA A 44 -44.44 26.45 15.11
C ALA A 44 -45.99 26.36 15.18
N LEU A 45 -46.55 25.15 15.29
CA LEU A 45 -47.98 24.99 15.59
C LEU A 45 -48.28 25.38 17.05
N PRO A 46 -49.45 25.95 17.38
CA PRO A 46 -49.81 26.26 18.77
C PRO A 46 -49.72 25.06 19.71
N HIS A 47 -49.16 25.26 20.91
CA HIS A 47 -48.94 24.22 21.91
C HIS A 47 -48.15 23.01 21.42
N GLU A 48 -47.35 23.20 20.38
CA GLU A 48 -46.42 22.19 19.89
C GLU A 48 -45.14 22.19 20.73
N ASP A 49 -44.66 20.99 21.03
CA ASP A 49 -43.32 20.76 21.56
C ASP A 49 -42.29 20.78 20.43
N ILE A 50 -41.27 21.61 20.57
CA ILE A 50 -40.16 21.75 19.63
C ILE A 50 -38.88 21.26 20.31
N VAL A 51 -38.20 20.32 19.66
CA VAL A 51 -36.89 19.83 20.09
C VAL A 51 -35.82 20.75 19.53
N LEU A 52 -34.93 21.23 20.40
CA LEU A 52 -33.83 22.12 20.05
C LEU A 52 -32.49 21.44 20.34
N ARG A 53 -31.59 21.46 19.35
CA ARG A 53 -30.26 20.85 19.43
C ARG A 53 -29.19 21.80 18.94
N ILE A 54 -28.00 21.69 19.52
CA ILE A 54 -26.79 22.30 18.96
C ILE A 54 -25.83 21.18 18.57
N PHE A 55 -25.33 21.22 17.34
CA PHE A 55 -24.28 20.35 16.84
C PHE A 55 -22.95 21.09 16.83
N ALA A 56 -21.91 20.43 17.34
CA ALA A 56 -20.53 20.85 17.21
C ALA A 56 -20.02 20.65 15.76
N PRO A 57 -18.86 21.22 15.41
CA PRO A 57 -18.26 21.04 14.09
C PRO A 57 -18.05 19.58 13.66
N ASP A 58 -17.87 18.65 14.61
CA ASP A 58 -17.71 17.21 14.38
C ASP A 58 -19.03 16.43 14.27
N ASP A 59 -20.15 17.13 14.19
CA ASP A 59 -21.52 16.61 14.15
C ASP A 59 -21.98 15.91 15.44
N THR A 60 -21.27 16.08 16.56
CA THR A 60 -21.75 15.64 17.88
C THR A 60 -22.75 16.63 18.48
N ILE A 61 -23.67 16.13 19.31
CA ILE A 61 -24.65 16.99 19.99
C ILE A 61 -23.99 17.61 21.23
N VAL A 62 -23.96 18.95 21.26
CA VAL A 62 -23.49 19.75 22.39
C VAL A 62 -24.58 19.85 23.46
N THR A 63 -25.79 20.21 23.06
CA THR A 63 -26.94 20.36 23.95
C THR A 63 -28.22 19.91 23.26
N PHE A 64 -29.18 19.48 24.07
CA PHE A 64 -30.50 19.02 23.65
C PHE A 64 -31.52 19.50 24.68
N THR A 65 -32.59 20.11 24.22
CA THR A 65 -33.70 20.55 25.08
C THR A 65 -35.01 20.59 24.29
N GLN A 66 -36.10 20.91 24.98
CA GLN A 66 -37.44 21.04 24.41
C GLN A 66 -38.11 22.31 24.93
N VAL A 67 -38.83 22.99 24.04
CA VAL A 67 -39.67 24.15 24.37
C VAL A 67 -41.06 23.95 23.79
N THR A 68 -42.08 24.31 24.55
CA THR A 68 -43.47 24.31 24.06
C THR A 68 -43.82 25.70 23.56
N SER A 69 -44.40 25.77 22.37
CA SER A 69 -44.89 27.02 21.80
C SER A 69 -46.18 27.51 22.48
N ASP A 70 -46.42 28.81 22.42
CA ASP A 70 -47.61 29.44 22.99
C ASP A 70 -48.88 29.22 22.15
N ASP A 71 -50.01 29.80 22.59
CA ASP A 71 -51.31 29.76 21.91
C ASP A 71 -51.26 30.30 20.46
N LYS A 72 -50.24 31.09 20.13
CA LYS A 72 -50.00 31.65 18.80
C LYS A 72 -48.91 30.89 18.05
N GLY A 73 -48.38 29.81 18.60
CA GLY A 73 -47.31 29.00 18.03
C GLY A 73 -45.91 29.61 18.14
N LYS A 74 -45.72 30.67 18.94
CA LYS A 74 -44.38 31.26 19.12
C LYS A 74 -43.61 30.54 20.22
N PHE A 75 -42.31 30.40 20.03
CA PHE A 75 -41.41 29.91 21.07
C PHE A 75 -40.16 30.78 21.16
N GLN A 76 -39.58 30.87 22.36
CA GLN A 76 -38.30 31.51 22.60
C GLN A 76 -37.63 30.90 23.83
N MET A 77 -36.30 30.77 23.83
CA MET A 77 -35.54 30.39 25.01
C MET A 77 -34.07 30.79 24.92
N GLU A 78 -33.42 30.92 26.08
CA GLU A 78 -31.96 30.82 26.17
C GLU A 78 -31.58 29.36 26.00
N LEU A 79 -30.92 29.01 24.90
CA LEU A 79 -30.59 27.63 24.58
C LEU A 79 -29.26 27.19 25.17
N PHE A 80 -28.28 28.10 25.21
CA PHE A 80 -26.90 27.77 25.56
C PHE A 80 -26.11 29.01 25.95
N ILE A 81 -25.12 28.86 26.83
CA ILE A 81 -24.11 29.88 27.12
C ILE A 81 -22.78 29.36 26.58
N TRP A 82 -22.17 30.12 25.67
CA TRP A 82 -20.92 29.73 25.04
C TRP A 82 -19.78 29.64 26.07
N PRO A 83 -19.09 28.50 26.21
CA PRO A 83 -17.97 28.38 27.14
C PRO A 83 -16.72 29.09 26.60
N ASP A 84 -15.64 29.09 27.37
CA ASP A 84 -14.32 29.40 26.84
C ASP A 84 -13.87 28.32 25.84
N ALA A 85 -13.18 28.73 24.78
CA ALA A 85 -12.70 27.81 23.76
C ALA A 85 -11.67 26.83 24.33
N SER A 86 -11.78 25.57 23.92
CA SER A 86 -10.91 24.46 24.35
C SER A 86 -10.71 23.45 23.23
N THR A 87 -9.91 22.41 23.49
CA THR A 87 -9.68 21.33 22.51
C THR A 87 -10.93 20.50 22.22
N SER A 88 -11.84 20.39 23.18
CA SER A 88 -13.15 19.72 23.01
C SER A 88 -14.27 20.67 22.59
N PHE A 89 -14.01 21.98 22.62
CA PHE A 89 -14.98 23.01 22.26
C PHE A 89 -14.27 24.19 21.56
N PRO A 90 -13.78 24.01 20.32
CA PRO A 90 -13.00 25.02 19.62
C PRO A 90 -13.89 26.07 18.96
N TYR A 91 -13.28 27.19 18.60
CA TYR A 91 -13.91 28.14 17.68
C TYR A 91 -14.22 27.45 16.36
N GLY A 92 -15.39 27.74 15.80
CA GLY A 92 -15.90 27.00 14.66
C GLY A 92 -17.35 27.30 14.35
N THR A 93 -17.88 26.53 13.42
CA THR A 93 -19.26 26.64 12.95
C THR A 93 -20.09 25.56 13.61
N TYR A 94 -21.10 25.99 14.34
CA TYR A 94 -22.04 25.14 15.05
C TYR A 94 -23.40 25.23 14.37
N THR A 95 -24.16 24.14 14.39
CA THR A 95 -25.50 24.13 13.80
C THR A 95 -26.54 24.05 14.89
N VAL A 96 -27.45 25.02 14.92
CA VAL A 96 -28.66 24.95 15.74
C VAL A 96 -29.76 24.32 14.91
N GLU A 97 -30.46 23.34 15.46
CA GLU A 97 -31.57 22.66 14.80
C GLU A 97 -32.81 22.71 15.69
N ALA A 98 -33.95 23.06 15.07
CA ALA A 98 -35.28 22.92 15.63
C ALA A 98 -36.02 21.80 14.90
N ILE A 99 -36.68 20.93 15.64
CA ILE A 99 -37.44 19.79 15.10
C ILE A 99 -38.84 19.83 15.68
N SER A 100 -39.81 19.82 14.78
CA SER A 100 -41.23 19.73 15.08
C SER A 100 -41.60 18.30 15.50
N THR A 101 -42.35 18.17 16.58
CA THR A 101 -42.87 16.87 17.05
C THR A 101 -44.20 16.48 16.39
N GLN A 102 -44.93 17.45 15.81
CA GLN A 102 -46.28 17.24 15.26
C GLN A 102 -46.37 17.39 13.73
N GLN A 103 -45.41 18.06 13.10
CA GLN A 103 -45.34 18.29 11.64
C GLN A 103 -44.45 17.24 10.98
N ASN A 104 -44.68 15.95 11.27
CA ASN A 104 -43.95 14.82 10.67
C ASN A 104 -42.41 14.91 10.81
N GLY A 105 -41.92 15.51 11.89
CA GLY A 105 -40.47 15.66 12.10
C GLY A 105 -39.81 16.75 11.26
N ALA A 106 -40.57 17.72 10.75
CA ALA A 106 -40.01 18.88 10.04
C ALA A 106 -38.87 19.52 10.83
N SER A 107 -37.77 19.84 10.14
CA SER A 107 -36.55 20.37 10.76
C SER A 107 -36.10 21.64 10.07
N LYS A 108 -35.68 22.63 10.87
CA LYS A 108 -34.96 23.84 10.41
C LYS A 108 -33.61 23.90 11.09
N LYS A 109 -32.59 24.22 10.29
CA LYS A 109 -31.21 24.38 10.75
C LYS A 109 -30.71 25.78 10.45
N ILE A 110 -29.93 26.33 11.36
CA ILE A 110 -29.19 27.57 11.14
C ILE A 110 -27.77 27.41 11.68
N ASP A 111 -26.78 27.84 10.90
CA ASP A 111 -25.39 27.84 11.32
C ASP A 111 -25.06 29.13 12.07
N VAL A 112 -24.32 28.99 13.15
CA VAL A 112 -23.79 30.09 13.97
C VAL A 112 -22.28 29.92 14.14
N LYS A 113 -21.57 31.03 14.29
CA LYS A 113 -20.11 31.02 14.48
C LYS A 113 -19.77 31.24 15.96
N PHE A 114 -18.91 30.40 16.51
CA PHE A 114 -18.22 30.65 17.76
C PHE A 114 -16.81 31.15 17.49
N SER A 115 -16.47 32.35 17.98
CA SER A 115 -15.21 33.04 17.72
C SER A 115 -14.71 33.79 18.95
N SER A 116 -13.45 34.24 18.92
CA SER A 116 -12.85 34.98 20.04
C SER A 116 -13.48 36.36 20.30
N SER A 117 -14.13 36.95 19.30
CA SER A 117 -14.91 38.19 19.43
C SER A 117 -16.28 38.02 18.76
N SER A 118 -17.25 38.84 19.16
CA SER A 118 -18.58 38.93 18.52
C SER A 118 -18.60 39.99 17.41
N GLU A 119 -17.44 40.49 16.97
CA GLU A 119 -17.37 41.54 15.96
C GLU A 119 -17.86 41.00 14.62
N THR A 120 -18.94 41.61 14.12
CA THR A 120 -19.58 41.24 12.87
C THR A 120 -18.81 41.89 11.72
N GLU A 121 -17.66 41.34 11.34
CA GLU A 121 -17.29 41.50 9.93
C GLU A 121 -18.37 40.76 9.11
N GLN A 122 -18.89 41.36 8.04
CA GLN A 122 -19.93 40.80 7.16
C GLN A 122 -19.40 39.59 6.36
N ILE A 123 -18.68 38.69 7.01
CA ILE A 123 -18.08 37.51 6.40
C ILE A 123 -19.16 36.42 6.41
N PRO A 124 -19.40 35.75 5.28
CA PRO A 124 -20.28 34.59 5.26
C PRO A 124 -19.80 33.52 6.23
N ILE A 125 -20.70 33.01 7.07
CA ILE A 125 -20.41 31.86 7.94
C ILE A 125 -20.00 30.70 7.06
N THR A 126 -18.72 30.34 7.14
CA THR A 126 -18.14 29.25 6.34
C THR A 126 -17.62 28.18 7.29
N ARG A 127 -18.08 26.95 7.08
CA ARG A 127 -17.55 25.74 7.74
C ARG A 127 -16.32 25.27 6.98
N ASN A 128 -15.18 25.20 7.65
CA ASN A 128 -13.94 24.75 7.02
C ASN A 128 -13.78 23.23 7.19
N ILE A 129 -13.95 22.49 6.09
CA ILE A 129 -13.68 21.05 6.06
C ILE A 129 -12.30 20.80 5.45
N SER A 130 -11.50 19.97 6.11
CA SER A 130 -10.21 19.50 5.61
C SER A 130 -10.21 17.98 5.39
N THR A 131 -9.61 17.56 4.28
CA THR A 131 -9.42 16.15 3.92
C THR A 131 -7.94 15.91 3.67
N LEU A 132 -7.32 15.05 4.48
CA LEU A 132 -5.94 14.61 4.30
C LEU A 132 -5.92 13.15 3.88
N VAL A 133 -5.13 12.84 2.86
CA VAL A 133 -5.00 11.48 2.30
C VAL A 133 -3.56 11.02 2.45
N PHE A 134 -3.37 9.86 3.06
CA PHE A 134 -2.07 9.23 3.24
C PHE A 134 -2.06 7.90 2.50
N ALA A 135 -1.20 7.80 1.49
CA ALA A 135 -0.91 6.57 0.76
C ALA A 135 0.59 6.31 0.79
N PRO A 136 1.05 5.05 0.68
CA PRO A 136 2.46 4.77 0.44
C PRO A 136 2.95 5.47 -0.84
N GLU A 137 4.15 6.03 -0.83
CA GLU A 137 4.72 6.66 -2.04
C GLU A 137 4.96 5.64 -3.16
N THR A 138 5.32 4.41 -2.78
CA THR A 138 5.57 3.30 -3.69
C THR A 138 4.84 2.04 -3.26
N ALA A 139 4.37 1.25 -4.23
CA ALA A 139 3.79 -0.07 -4.00
C ALA A 139 4.15 -1.03 -5.14
N ALA A 140 3.75 -2.31 -4.99
CA ALA A 140 3.90 -3.32 -6.03
C ALA A 140 2.56 -3.78 -6.58
N ILE A 141 2.56 -4.18 -7.85
CA ILE A 141 1.42 -4.84 -8.48
C ILE A 141 1.02 -6.09 -7.69
N ASN A 142 -0.29 -6.30 -7.52
CA ASN A 142 -0.90 -7.41 -6.77
C ASN A 142 -0.53 -7.46 -5.28
N VAL A 143 0.05 -6.41 -4.71
CA VAL A 143 0.30 -6.30 -3.28
C VAL A 143 -0.71 -5.32 -2.67
N PRO A 144 -1.53 -5.75 -1.70
CA PRO A 144 -2.50 -4.86 -1.08
C PRO A 144 -1.80 -3.73 -0.31
N MET A 145 -2.32 -2.52 -0.45
CA MET A 145 -1.89 -1.35 0.30
C MET A 145 -3.08 -0.74 1.05
N LYS A 146 -2.79 0.04 2.10
CA LYS A 146 -3.79 0.79 2.86
C LYS A 146 -3.66 2.27 2.58
N ILE A 147 -4.79 2.89 2.31
CA ILE A 147 -4.94 4.33 2.12
C ILE A 147 -5.67 4.86 3.34
N PHE A 148 -5.11 5.82 4.03
CA PHE A 148 -5.71 6.43 5.21
C PHE A 148 -6.24 7.82 4.87
N VAL A 149 -7.36 8.17 5.47
CA VAL A 149 -8.03 9.46 5.28
C VAL A 149 -8.33 10.06 6.63
N GLN A 150 -7.93 11.32 6.82
CA GLN A 150 -8.35 12.12 7.95
C GLN A 150 -9.31 13.22 7.49
N THR A 151 -10.44 13.36 8.18
CA THR A 151 -11.45 14.38 7.89
C THR A 151 -11.69 15.24 9.12
N THR A 152 -11.58 16.56 8.96
CA THR A 152 -11.87 17.52 10.03
C THR A 152 -12.82 18.63 9.58
N SER A 153 -13.58 19.18 10.53
CA SER A 153 -14.46 20.34 10.37
C SER A 153 -14.12 21.33 11.48
N ASP A 154 -13.67 22.52 11.09
CA ASP A 154 -13.16 23.57 11.98
C ASP A 154 -12.17 23.02 13.03
N GLY A 155 -11.35 22.04 12.63
CA GLY A 155 -10.32 21.41 13.46
C GLY A 155 -10.74 20.16 14.25
N LEU A 156 -12.04 19.85 14.35
CA LEU A 156 -12.51 18.62 15.01
C LEU A 156 -12.67 17.46 14.03
N LEU A 157 -12.43 16.23 14.51
CA LEU A 157 -12.53 15.00 13.72
C LEU A 157 -13.99 14.66 13.40
N ILE A 158 -14.36 14.73 12.11
CA ILE A 158 -15.73 14.45 11.66
C ILE A 158 -16.01 12.96 11.74
N GLY A 159 -17.05 12.56 12.46
CA GLY A 159 -17.49 11.16 12.54
C GLY A 159 -18.54 10.78 11.50
N GLY A 160 -18.98 9.52 11.57
CA GLY A 160 -20.15 9.05 10.80
C GLY A 160 -19.83 7.99 9.77
N SER A 161 -20.86 7.62 8.99
CA SER A 161 -20.77 6.57 7.98
C SER A 161 -19.84 6.99 6.83
N PRO A 162 -18.80 6.20 6.50
CA PRO A 162 -17.91 6.49 5.38
C PRO A 162 -18.64 6.59 4.04
N GLU A 163 -19.72 5.84 3.85
CA GLU A 163 -20.51 5.84 2.61
C GLU A 163 -21.17 7.20 2.35
N LYS A 164 -21.54 7.92 3.42
CA LYS A 164 -22.12 9.27 3.34
C LYS A 164 -21.04 10.34 3.26
N LEU A 165 -19.99 10.19 4.07
CA LEU A 165 -18.94 11.19 4.22
C LEU A 165 -17.97 11.19 3.03
N LEU A 166 -17.58 10.01 2.53
CA LEU A 166 -16.53 9.79 1.52
C LEU A 166 -17.07 9.17 0.22
N GLY A 167 -18.39 9.14 0.02
CA GLY A 167 -19.08 8.34 -0.99
C GLY A 167 -18.80 8.67 -2.46
N THR A 168 -18.03 9.73 -2.74
CA THR A 168 -17.64 10.11 -4.12
C THR A 168 -16.13 9.98 -4.38
N SER A 169 -15.41 9.38 -3.43
CA SER A 169 -13.97 9.14 -3.52
C SER A 169 -13.65 8.04 -4.54
N HIS A 170 -12.52 8.18 -5.23
CA HIS A 170 -12.12 7.27 -6.31
C HIS A 170 -10.60 7.26 -6.52
N VAL A 171 -10.12 6.33 -7.34
CA VAL A 171 -8.73 6.23 -7.79
C VAL A 171 -8.66 6.46 -9.29
N HIS A 172 -7.81 7.39 -9.73
CA HIS A 172 -7.39 7.48 -11.12
C HIS A 172 -6.29 6.46 -11.39
N LEU A 173 -6.54 5.60 -12.36
CA LEU A 173 -5.60 4.58 -12.79
C LEU A 173 -4.63 5.13 -13.86
N PRO A 174 -3.44 4.52 -14.02
CA PRO A 174 -2.45 4.91 -15.03
C PRO A 174 -2.95 4.99 -16.48
N ASP A 175 -3.96 4.20 -16.84
CA ASP A 175 -4.58 4.16 -18.16
C ASP A 175 -5.74 5.16 -18.33
N GLY A 176 -5.99 6.00 -17.33
CA GLY A 176 -7.05 7.00 -17.32
C GLY A 176 -8.40 6.49 -16.83
N GLN A 177 -8.53 5.20 -16.49
CA GLN A 177 -9.75 4.67 -15.87
C GLN A 177 -9.92 5.19 -14.45
N VAL A 178 -11.17 5.14 -13.96
CA VAL A 178 -11.52 5.57 -12.60
C VAL A 178 -12.18 4.41 -11.85
N VAL A 179 -11.67 4.10 -10.65
CA VAL A 179 -12.22 3.06 -9.77
C VAL A 179 -12.84 3.72 -8.54
N ASN A 180 -14.12 3.44 -8.27
CA ASN A 180 -14.83 4.00 -7.13
C ASN A 180 -14.36 3.35 -5.81
N LEU A 181 -14.23 4.17 -4.75
CA LEU A 181 -13.84 3.75 -3.39
C LEU A 181 -14.98 3.91 -2.37
N SER A 182 -16.17 4.35 -2.78
CA SER A 182 -17.28 4.73 -1.89
C SER A 182 -17.64 3.70 -0.82
N SER A 183 -17.61 2.41 -1.19
CA SER A 183 -17.91 1.28 -0.29
C SER A 183 -16.66 0.60 0.27
N SER A 184 -15.46 1.13 -0.01
CA SER A 184 -14.18 0.52 0.40
C SER A 184 -13.69 1.05 1.73
N PHE A 185 -14.17 2.22 2.17
CA PHE A 185 -13.73 2.85 3.41
C PHE A 185 -14.30 2.16 4.65
N LYS A 186 -13.42 1.88 5.60
CA LYS A 186 -13.70 1.38 6.94
C LYS A 186 -13.29 2.43 7.97
N ILE A 187 -13.96 2.43 9.11
CA ILE A 187 -13.64 3.33 10.22
C ILE A 187 -12.45 2.75 10.99
N LEU A 188 -11.37 3.54 11.12
CA LEU A 188 -10.27 3.24 12.04
C LEU A 188 -10.54 3.88 13.41
N HIS A 189 -10.94 5.16 13.38
CA HIS A 189 -11.33 5.99 14.52
C HIS A 189 -12.25 7.10 14.01
N GLN A 190 -12.95 7.82 14.88
CA GLN A 190 -13.67 9.04 14.47
C GLN A 190 -12.74 9.98 13.71
N GLY A 191 -13.18 10.45 12.53
CA GLY A 191 -12.39 11.28 11.61
C GLY A 191 -11.19 10.60 10.96
N LEU A 192 -10.99 9.29 11.17
CA LEU A 192 -9.92 8.51 10.56
C LEU A 192 -10.47 7.26 9.90
N TYR A 193 -10.31 7.18 8.59
CA TYR A 193 -10.84 6.12 7.74
C TYR A 193 -9.71 5.44 6.98
N TYR A 194 -9.93 4.20 6.54
CA TYR A 194 -8.99 3.54 5.64
C TYR A 194 -9.68 2.70 4.57
N ALA A 195 -9.07 2.60 3.40
CA ALA A 195 -9.45 1.66 2.35
C ALA A 195 -8.27 0.74 2.03
N GLU A 196 -8.56 -0.54 1.79
CA GLU A 196 -7.59 -1.49 1.24
C GLU A 196 -7.71 -1.47 -0.28
N TYR A 197 -6.59 -1.32 -0.96
CA TYR A 197 -6.52 -1.25 -2.43
C TYR A 197 -5.41 -2.16 -2.93
N THR A 198 -5.71 -2.99 -3.94
CA THR A 198 -4.72 -3.86 -4.58
C THR A 198 -4.55 -3.41 -6.02
N PRO A 199 -3.41 -2.79 -6.39
CA PRO A 199 -3.19 -2.33 -7.75
C PRO A 199 -2.94 -3.53 -8.68
N VAL A 200 -3.53 -3.50 -9.86
CA VAL A 200 -3.40 -4.59 -10.87
C VAL A 200 -2.61 -4.17 -12.11
N GLN A 201 -2.04 -2.96 -12.11
CA GLN A 201 -1.20 -2.45 -13.18
C GLN A 201 -0.08 -1.56 -12.64
N GLU A 202 0.99 -1.41 -13.42
CA GLU A 202 2.11 -0.52 -13.10
C GLU A 202 1.78 0.94 -13.45
N GLY A 203 2.42 1.88 -12.75
CA GLY A 203 2.25 3.32 -12.95
C GLY A 203 1.64 4.05 -11.76
N THR A 204 1.42 5.35 -11.93
CA THR A 204 0.91 6.23 -10.88
C THR A 204 -0.59 6.05 -10.67
N HIS A 205 -0.98 5.66 -9.47
CA HIS A 205 -2.37 5.63 -9.01
C HIS A 205 -2.62 6.87 -8.17
N VAL A 206 -3.62 7.68 -8.51
CA VAL A 206 -3.96 8.91 -7.77
C VAL A 206 -5.25 8.67 -7.00
N PHE A 207 -5.14 8.61 -5.67
CA PHE A 207 -6.27 8.50 -4.76
C PHE A 207 -6.87 9.88 -4.56
N HIS A 208 -8.07 10.12 -5.10
CA HIS A 208 -8.82 11.35 -4.91
C HIS A 208 -9.97 11.11 -3.94
N VAL A 209 -9.86 11.70 -2.76
CA VAL A 209 -10.83 11.53 -1.69
C VAL A 209 -11.63 12.82 -1.55
N VAL A 210 -12.94 12.66 -1.47
CA VAL A 210 -13.89 13.77 -1.41
C VAL A 210 -14.73 13.60 -0.16
N THR A 211 -14.61 14.56 0.75
CA THR A 211 -15.37 14.60 2.01
C THR A 211 -16.54 15.55 1.86
N PHE A 212 -17.74 15.10 2.20
CA PHE A 212 -18.94 15.92 2.28
C PHE A 212 -19.57 15.84 3.67
N SER A 213 -19.65 16.98 4.37
CA SER A 213 -20.37 17.08 5.64
C SER A 213 -21.15 18.40 5.69
N GLN A 214 -22.43 18.29 6.06
CA GLN A 214 -23.33 19.42 6.35
C GLN A 214 -23.34 20.49 5.26
N GLY A 215 -23.32 20.09 3.99
CA GLY A 215 -23.38 21.00 2.84
C GLY A 215 -22.02 21.52 2.36
N SER A 216 -20.94 21.32 3.13
CA SER A 216 -19.58 21.67 2.74
C SER A 216 -18.85 20.47 2.12
N ILE A 217 -17.93 20.76 1.19
CA ILE A 217 -17.10 19.78 0.51
C ILE A 217 -15.62 20.08 0.70
N SER A 218 -14.80 19.03 0.76
CA SER A 218 -13.35 19.12 0.82
C SER A 218 -12.72 18.01 -0.01
N HIS A 219 -11.57 18.30 -0.62
CA HIS A 219 -10.85 17.37 -1.48
C HIS A 219 -9.47 17.12 -0.91
N GLY A 220 -9.03 15.86 -0.93
CA GLY A 220 -7.67 15.45 -0.63
C GLY A 220 -7.16 14.50 -1.69
N SER A 221 -5.86 14.53 -1.98
CA SER A 221 -5.26 13.61 -2.94
C SER A 221 -3.90 13.12 -2.50
N SER A 222 -3.61 11.86 -2.84
CA SER A 222 -2.29 11.25 -2.67
C SER A 222 -2.00 10.35 -3.86
N ALA A 223 -0.74 10.24 -4.26
CA ALA A 223 -0.32 9.46 -5.40
C ALA A 223 0.65 8.36 -4.97
N THR A 224 0.46 7.16 -5.52
CA THR A 224 1.34 6.01 -5.29
C THR A 224 1.89 5.54 -6.63
N LEU A 225 3.22 5.44 -6.73
CA LEU A 225 3.88 4.80 -7.87
C LEU A 225 3.87 3.28 -7.67
N VAL A 226 3.11 2.58 -8.52
CA VAL A 226 3.07 1.12 -8.51
C VAL A 226 4.10 0.57 -9.49
N GLN A 227 4.96 -0.32 -9.01
CA GLN A 227 5.99 -0.98 -9.79
C GLN A 227 5.76 -2.49 -9.85
N LYS A 228 6.50 -3.19 -10.70
CA LYS A 228 6.48 -4.65 -10.73
C LYS A 228 6.81 -5.32 -9.39
N GLN A 229 7.67 -4.71 -8.58
CA GLN A 229 8.09 -5.21 -7.27
C GLN A 229 8.27 -4.08 -6.27
N ASP A 230 8.11 -4.41 -4.99
CA ASP A 230 8.40 -3.51 -3.88
C ASP A 230 9.84 -3.73 -3.38
N ILE A 231 10.26 -2.87 -2.45
CA ILE A 231 11.58 -2.95 -1.83
C ILE A 231 11.77 -4.30 -1.10
N GLY A 232 10.69 -4.86 -0.54
CA GLY A 232 10.72 -6.17 0.11
C GLY A 232 11.04 -7.30 -0.86
N GLY A 233 10.41 -7.31 -2.04
CA GLY A 233 10.67 -8.25 -3.12
C GLY A 233 12.10 -8.14 -3.65
N ILE A 234 12.58 -6.92 -3.92
CA ILE A 234 13.95 -6.67 -4.38
C ILE A 234 14.97 -7.14 -3.34
N SER A 235 14.74 -6.88 -2.06
CA SER A 235 15.62 -7.32 -0.97
C SER A 235 15.74 -8.84 -0.90
N LYS A 236 14.63 -9.58 -1.05
CA LYS A 236 14.67 -11.06 -1.11
C LYS A 236 15.49 -11.56 -2.30
N GLN A 237 15.31 -10.96 -3.47
CA GLN A 237 16.11 -11.31 -4.65
C GLN A 237 17.61 -11.06 -4.46
N ILE A 238 17.99 -9.97 -3.78
CA ILE A 238 19.39 -9.69 -3.44
C ILE A 238 19.96 -10.75 -2.48
N LEU A 239 19.17 -11.18 -1.48
CA LEU A 239 19.59 -12.23 -0.55
C LEU A 239 19.79 -13.57 -1.26
N GLU A 240 18.88 -13.94 -2.15
CA GLU A 240 18.98 -15.15 -2.99
C GLU A 240 20.23 -15.08 -3.88
N LEU A 241 20.47 -13.95 -4.54
CA LEU A 241 21.64 -13.74 -5.39
C LEU A 241 22.95 -13.86 -4.59
N ASN A 242 23.01 -13.27 -3.40
CA ASN A 242 24.17 -13.38 -2.52
C ASN A 242 24.44 -14.83 -2.09
N SER A 243 23.38 -15.62 -1.85
CA SER A 243 23.53 -17.04 -1.56
C SER A 243 24.14 -17.79 -2.74
N VAL A 244 23.59 -17.60 -3.95
CA VAL A 244 24.08 -18.24 -5.18
C VAL A 244 25.53 -17.84 -5.47
N LEU A 245 25.91 -16.58 -5.27
CA LEU A 245 27.29 -16.12 -5.41
C LEU A 245 28.22 -16.78 -4.38
N GLY A 246 27.76 -16.93 -3.13
CA GLY A 246 28.50 -17.61 -2.08
C GLY A 246 28.77 -19.08 -2.43
N ASP A 247 27.77 -19.79 -2.93
CA ASP A 247 27.92 -21.18 -3.34
C ASP A 247 28.80 -21.32 -4.59
N THR A 248 28.65 -20.42 -5.56
CA THR A 248 29.54 -20.36 -6.73
C THR A 248 31.00 -20.13 -6.32
N SER A 249 31.26 -19.29 -5.32
CA SER A 249 32.60 -19.05 -4.79
C SER A 249 33.20 -20.29 -4.12
N LYS A 250 32.39 -21.07 -3.39
CA LYS A 250 32.84 -22.34 -2.79
C LYS A 250 33.20 -23.36 -3.88
N GLU A 251 32.36 -23.46 -4.90
CA GLU A 251 32.60 -24.38 -6.01
C GLU A 251 33.86 -24.02 -6.80
N LEU A 252 34.12 -22.73 -6.99
CA LEU A 252 35.38 -22.27 -7.60
C LEU A 252 36.61 -22.62 -6.74
N ALA A 253 36.49 -22.56 -5.42
CA ALA A 253 37.57 -22.96 -4.50
C ALA A 253 37.83 -24.48 -4.54
N ASN A 254 36.77 -25.28 -4.64
CA ASN A 254 36.87 -26.73 -4.83
C ASN A 254 37.55 -27.05 -6.16
N LEU A 255 37.07 -26.46 -7.26
CA LEU A 255 37.65 -26.63 -8.60
C LEU A 255 39.14 -26.26 -8.63
N LYS A 256 39.52 -25.14 -7.98
CA LYS A 256 40.93 -24.75 -7.86
C LYS A 256 41.76 -25.82 -7.14
N THR A 257 41.23 -26.37 -6.05
CA THR A 257 41.90 -27.43 -5.28
C THR A 257 42.07 -28.69 -6.13
N GLU A 258 41.04 -29.11 -6.85
CA GLU A 258 41.11 -30.26 -7.75
C GLU A 258 42.13 -30.06 -8.87
N ILE A 259 42.18 -28.88 -9.50
CA ILE A 259 43.17 -28.55 -10.54
C ILE A 259 44.60 -28.63 -9.98
N THR A 260 44.84 -28.10 -8.76
CA THR A 260 46.17 -28.22 -8.13
C THR A 260 46.53 -29.67 -7.79
N GLY A 261 45.53 -30.48 -7.37
CA GLY A 261 45.70 -31.90 -7.16
C GLY A 261 46.07 -32.62 -8.46
N PHE A 262 45.34 -32.34 -9.54
CA PHE A 262 45.64 -32.89 -10.87
C PHE A 262 47.03 -32.50 -11.36
N GLY A 263 47.45 -31.25 -11.18
CA GLY A 263 48.81 -30.80 -11.49
C GLY A 263 49.88 -31.58 -10.73
N SER A 264 49.65 -31.85 -9.44
CA SER A 264 50.57 -32.65 -8.61
C SER A 264 50.63 -34.12 -9.07
N SER A 265 49.49 -34.70 -9.47
CA SER A 265 49.45 -36.05 -10.05
C SER A 265 50.20 -36.13 -11.38
N LEU A 266 50.05 -35.11 -12.23
CA LEU A 266 50.76 -35.03 -13.51
C LEU A 266 52.28 -34.92 -13.31
N ASP A 267 52.72 -34.07 -12.38
CA ASP A 267 54.15 -33.92 -12.05
C ASP A 267 54.74 -35.25 -11.53
N SER A 268 54.02 -35.92 -10.62
CA SER A 268 54.43 -37.23 -10.10
C SER A 268 54.54 -38.29 -11.21
N ALA A 269 53.57 -38.31 -12.13
CA ALA A 269 53.60 -39.20 -13.28
C ALA A 269 54.79 -38.92 -14.21
N SER A 270 55.08 -37.63 -14.48
CA SER A 270 56.24 -37.21 -15.27
C SER A 270 57.56 -37.67 -14.65
N GLN A 271 57.76 -37.42 -13.35
CA GLN A 271 58.97 -37.86 -12.64
C GLN A 271 59.15 -39.39 -12.66
N ASN A 272 58.06 -40.15 -12.54
CA ASN A 272 58.11 -41.61 -12.64
C ASN A 272 58.49 -42.07 -14.06
N LEU A 273 57.93 -41.43 -15.10
CA LEU A 273 58.31 -41.70 -16.49
C LEU A 273 59.80 -41.39 -16.72
N ASP A 274 60.31 -40.26 -16.23
CA ASP A 274 61.73 -39.90 -16.37
C ASP A 274 62.66 -40.93 -15.72
N LYS A 275 62.29 -41.43 -14.53
CA LYS A 275 63.01 -42.53 -13.86
C LYS A 275 62.96 -43.82 -14.67
N SER A 276 61.80 -44.19 -15.19
CA SER A 276 61.64 -45.38 -16.03
C SER A 276 62.46 -45.28 -17.31
N VAL A 277 62.45 -44.13 -17.99
CA VAL A 277 63.25 -43.88 -19.20
C VAL A 277 64.74 -43.97 -18.89
N SER A 278 65.19 -43.37 -17.79
CA SER A 278 66.59 -43.44 -17.36
C SER A 278 67.03 -44.88 -17.04
N ALA A 279 66.18 -45.65 -16.36
CA ALA A 279 66.43 -47.06 -16.07
C ALA A 279 66.50 -47.91 -17.35
N ILE A 280 65.58 -47.69 -18.30
CA ILE A 280 65.60 -48.34 -19.61
C ILE A 280 66.89 -48.01 -20.36
N SER A 281 67.30 -46.74 -20.39
CA SER A 281 68.56 -46.33 -21.03
C SER A 281 69.76 -47.09 -20.45
N THR A 282 69.85 -47.18 -19.12
CA THR A 282 70.92 -47.91 -18.44
C THR A 282 70.88 -49.41 -18.77
N SER A 283 69.68 -50.01 -18.83
CA SER A 283 69.53 -51.40 -19.26
C SER A 283 69.97 -51.62 -20.70
N VAL A 284 69.67 -50.69 -21.61
CA VAL A 284 70.12 -50.74 -23.01
C VAL A 284 71.64 -50.65 -23.09
N ASP A 285 72.28 -49.72 -22.36
CA ASP A 285 73.75 -49.60 -22.32
C ASP A 285 74.41 -50.89 -21.81
N ASN A 286 73.85 -51.48 -20.75
CA ASN A 286 74.33 -52.76 -20.21
C ASN A 286 74.15 -53.91 -21.23
N MET A 287 73.04 -53.94 -21.97
CA MET A 287 72.81 -54.93 -23.03
C MET A 287 73.79 -54.75 -24.19
N GLU A 288 74.10 -53.51 -24.57
CA GLU A 288 75.10 -53.21 -25.59
C GLU A 288 76.49 -53.70 -25.15
N ALA A 289 76.90 -53.40 -23.92
CA ALA A 289 78.16 -53.88 -23.35
C ALA A 289 78.23 -55.42 -23.30
N ALA A 290 77.15 -56.08 -22.86
CA ALA A 290 77.06 -57.54 -22.85
C ALA A 290 77.12 -58.13 -24.26
N SER A 291 76.48 -57.49 -25.24
CA SER A 291 76.54 -57.89 -26.66
C SER A 291 77.96 -57.79 -27.22
N LEU A 292 78.69 -56.71 -26.91
CA LEU A 292 80.10 -56.55 -27.30
C LEU A 292 81.00 -57.61 -26.66
N GLN A 293 80.79 -57.93 -25.37
CA GLN A 293 81.52 -59.00 -24.70
C GLN A 293 81.23 -60.37 -25.31
N LEU A 294 79.97 -60.69 -25.60
CA LEU A 294 79.59 -61.92 -26.29
C LEU A 294 80.29 -62.03 -27.65
N ASN A 295 80.30 -60.96 -28.44
CA ASN A 295 81.02 -60.93 -29.72
C ASN A 295 82.53 -61.16 -29.52
N SER A 296 83.15 -60.51 -28.52
CA SER A 296 84.57 -60.68 -28.19
C SER A 296 84.92 -62.12 -27.81
N LEU A 297 84.01 -62.85 -27.15
CA LEU A 297 84.20 -64.26 -26.82
C LEU A 297 83.91 -65.18 -28.02
N LEU A 298 82.90 -64.85 -28.82
CA LEU A 298 82.42 -65.70 -29.92
C LEU A 298 83.37 -65.65 -31.12
N PHE A 299 83.98 -64.50 -31.43
CA PHE A 299 84.89 -64.36 -32.57
C PHE A 299 86.12 -65.28 -32.48
N PRO A 300 86.88 -65.36 -31.37
CA PRO A 300 87.98 -66.31 -31.23
C PRO A 300 87.55 -67.78 -31.32
N ILE A 301 86.37 -68.11 -30.78
CA ILE A 301 85.82 -69.48 -30.84
C ILE A 301 85.51 -69.85 -32.30
N VAL A 302 84.78 -68.99 -33.02
CA VAL A 302 84.45 -69.20 -34.44
C VAL A 302 85.72 -69.27 -35.29
N ALA A 303 86.70 -68.40 -35.05
CA ALA A 303 87.99 -68.44 -35.74
C ALA A 303 88.75 -69.76 -35.47
N SER A 304 88.73 -70.24 -34.22
CA SER A 304 89.35 -71.52 -33.85
C SER A 304 88.67 -72.70 -34.53
N ILE A 305 87.33 -72.72 -34.57
CA ILE A 305 86.55 -73.74 -35.30
C ILE A 305 86.92 -73.70 -36.80
N ALA A 306 86.99 -72.52 -37.40
CA ALA A 306 87.36 -72.37 -38.81
C ALA A 306 88.77 -72.90 -39.11
N ILE A 307 89.75 -72.63 -38.23
CA ILE A 307 91.12 -73.17 -38.33
C ILE A 307 91.12 -74.69 -38.23
N ILE A 308 90.40 -75.26 -37.25
CA ILE A 308 90.29 -76.71 -37.07
C ILE A 308 89.70 -77.37 -38.33
N VAL A 309 88.61 -76.81 -38.87
CA VAL A 309 87.97 -77.31 -40.10
C VAL A 309 88.92 -77.21 -41.29
N ALA A 310 89.64 -76.09 -41.47
CA ALA A 310 90.63 -75.94 -42.52
C ALA A 310 91.77 -76.98 -42.41
N LEU A 311 92.26 -77.23 -41.19
CA LEU A 311 93.25 -78.28 -40.92
C LEU A 311 92.71 -79.67 -41.28
N GLN A 312 91.48 -79.99 -40.87
CA GLN A 312 90.84 -81.27 -41.18
C GLN A 312 90.74 -81.49 -42.70
N ILE A 313 90.35 -80.45 -43.46
CA ILE A 313 90.29 -80.49 -44.92
C ILE A 313 91.68 -80.72 -45.52
N ALA A 314 92.71 -79.99 -45.06
CA ALA A 314 94.08 -80.16 -45.55
C ALA A 314 94.66 -81.56 -45.27
N ILE A 315 94.38 -82.12 -44.10
CA ILE A 315 94.78 -83.49 -43.74
C ILE A 315 94.08 -84.52 -44.64
N LEU A 316 92.78 -84.36 -44.89
CA LEU A 316 92.01 -85.23 -45.79
C LEU A 316 92.52 -85.14 -47.23
N ALA A 317 92.87 -83.93 -47.70
CA ALA A 317 93.44 -83.72 -49.03
C ALA A 317 94.84 -84.34 -49.20
N ARG A 318 95.67 -84.35 -48.15
CA ARG A 318 97.02 -84.97 -48.16
C ARG A 318 97.02 -86.50 -48.09
N ARG A 319 95.92 -87.11 -47.63
CA ARG A 319 95.75 -88.59 -47.52
C ARG A 319 95.16 -89.24 -48.78
N ARG A 320 94.91 -88.47 -49.84
CA ARG A 320 94.63 -88.96 -51.19
C ARG A 320 95.89 -88.93 -52.04
#